data_AF-A0A0J6CCY3-F1
#
_entry.id   AF-A0A0J6CCY3-F1
#
_cell.length_a   1.000
_cell.length_b   1.000
_cell.length_c   1.000
_cell.angle_alpha   90.00
_cell.angle_beta   90.00
_cell.angle_gamma   90.00
#
_symmetry.space_group_name_H-M   'P 1'
#
loop_
_entity.id
_entity.type
_entity.pdbx_description
1 polymer ?
#
loop_
_entity_poly.entity_id
_entity_poly.type
_entity_poly.pdbx_seq_one_letter_code
_entity_poly.pdbx_strand_id
1 'polypeptide(L)'
;MKQNKQSICLAAPPLRQCVFLGYLLFLLLPACTIGEDGADNGPSGNRGEVVLLQPRFYTGQPSTRSVVNGLESSEAVTGKDKISSVMLYVTESAGYPFYQGVKDPDNKLKDGLSLFKAKGEGTLSWSGAPAVNLYNLQARVFAFSPSDATFNPSTTSDEHTIEVTIPTDMTFNGENSWQCNTVDYLYGSGSSDIGSNTSITASNAEGAFSPTIHLQHALAQIVFKLQSASGRLVDNDYDYVKKITLNTVSNIFAATTNSATTTMKLKDGTLGVTAGTGVLSFTPAPTTTAVKCGENGTPAIVGYGLVAPLASQPTDVSLTIVLGKTTDTTNERHLVVKSANFQQIQWERGYRYTYNLILSDRAIVVEDITIDGWQKVTGNGTLRPDGF
;
A
#
# COMPACT_ATOMS: atom_id res chain seq x y z
N MET A 1 -63.24 35.03 25.60
CA MET A 1 -62.95 36.40 25.12
C MET A 1 -62.41 36.31 23.71
N LYS A 2 -63.17 36.91 22.77
CA LYS A 2 -62.91 37.30 21.37
C LYS A 2 -62.04 36.37 20.49
N GLN A 3 -62.66 35.61 19.57
CA GLN A 3 -63.13 35.99 18.22
C GLN A 3 -61.98 36.15 17.22
N ASN A 4 -62.05 35.75 15.94
CA ASN A 4 -63.03 35.02 15.13
C ASN A 4 -62.38 34.92 13.72
N LYS A 5 -62.75 33.91 12.93
CA LYS A 5 -63.21 34.02 11.53
C LYS A 5 -63.31 32.59 10.99
N GLN A 6 -64.53 32.02 10.91
CA GLN A 6 -65.45 32.09 9.75
C GLN A 6 -64.82 31.57 8.46
N SER A 7 -65.45 30.79 7.60
CA SER A 7 -66.65 29.94 7.63
C SER A 7 -66.84 29.48 6.17
N ILE A 8 -67.33 28.25 6.00
CA ILE A 8 -68.31 27.84 4.96
C ILE A 8 -67.82 27.56 3.53
N CYS A 9 -68.38 26.47 3.03
CA CYS A 9 -68.27 25.79 1.74
C CYS A 9 -68.98 26.50 0.56
N LEU A 10 -68.75 25.89 -0.62
CA LEU A 10 -69.63 25.74 -1.80
C LEU A 10 -69.36 26.63 -3.03
N ALA A 11 -69.56 25.94 -4.17
CA ALA A 11 -69.89 26.40 -5.52
C ALA A 11 -68.74 26.58 -6.56
N ALA A 12 -68.72 25.68 -7.55
CA ALA A 12 -68.46 26.02 -8.95
C ALA A 12 -69.76 26.62 -9.56
N PRO A 13 -69.80 27.39 -10.69
CA PRO A 13 -69.03 27.30 -11.97
C PRO A 13 -68.74 28.73 -12.59
N PRO A 14 -68.81 29.06 -13.92
CA PRO A 14 -68.26 28.55 -15.20
C PRO A 14 -67.47 29.60 -16.09
N LEU A 15 -66.86 29.12 -17.20
CA LEU A 15 -66.58 29.68 -18.56
C LEU A 15 -66.12 31.15 -18.89
N ARG A 16 -65.08 31.20 -19.78
CA ARG A 16 -64.67 32.23 -20.81
C ARG A 16 -64.11 33.57 -20.28
N GLN A 17 -63.12 34.28 -20.86
CA GLN A 17 -62.41 34.41 -22.15
C GLN A 17 -61.23 35.40 -21.82
N CYS A 18 -59.95 35.29 -22.20
CA CYS A 18 -59.34 35.75 -23.46
C CYS A 18 -57.81 35.99 -23.23
N VAL A 19 -56.98 35.50 -24.17
CA VAL A 19 -55.76 36.13 -24.76
C VAL A 19 -54.69 36.73 -23.83
N PHE A 20 -53.46 36.18 -23.82
CA PHE A 20 -52.24 36.87 -24.29
C PHE A 20 -51.02 35.94 -24.39
N LEU A 21 -50.24 36.24 -25.43
CA LEU A 21 -49.00 35.70 -25.97
C LEU A 21 -47.82 35.70 -24.98
N GLY A 22 -46.90 34.71 -25.03
CA GLY A 22 -45.56 34.90 -24.45
C GLY A 22 -44.70 33.66 -24.16
N TYR A 23 -43.67 33.48 -24.99
CA TYR A 23 -42.34 32.90 -24.67
C TYR A 23 -42.16 31.40 -24.39
N LEU A 24 -41.80 30.71 -25.48
CA LEU A 24 -40.62 29.86 -25.66
C LEU A 24 -39.53 29.98 -24.56
N LEU A 25 -39.21 28.90 -23.85
CA LEU A 25 -37.90 28.76 -23.17
C LEU A 25 -37.43 27.29 -23.11
N PHE A 26 -36.56 26.96 -24.07
CA PHE A 26 -35.41 26.05 -24.05
C PHE A 26 -35.35 24.90 -23.02
N LEU A 27 -35.60 23.68 -23.50
CA LEU A 27 -34.95 22.46 -23.02
C LEU A 27 -33.63 22.26 -23.79
N LEU A 28 -32.50 22.53 -23.15
CA LEU A 28 -31.16 22.25 -23.65
C LEU A 28 -30.83 20.77 -23.42
N LEU A 29 -30.87 19.98 -24.49
CA LEU A 29 -30.15 18.71 -24.62
C LEU A 29 -28.70 19.04 -25.02
N PRO A 30 -27.65 18.49 -24.37
CA PRO A 30 -26.35 18.41 -25.04
C PRO A 30 -26.44 17.32 -26.10
N ALA A 31 -26.52 17.75 -27.36
CA ALA A 31 -26.31 16.91 -28.51
C ALA A 31 -24.92 16.28 -28.46
N CYS A 32 -24.84 14.98 -28.73
CA CYS A 32 -23.60 14.31 -29.09
C CYS A 32 -23.00 15.01 -30.31
N THR A 33 -21.79 15.55 -30.18
CA THR A 33 -20.98 15.89 -31.35
C THR A 33 -20.42 14.59 -31.91
N ILE A 34 -21.02 14.13 -33.00
CA ILE A 34 -20.41 13.21 -33.96
C ILE A 34 -19.23 13.96 -34.57
N GLY A 35 -18.01 13.51 -34.27
CA GLY A 35 -16.81 13.87 -35.01
C GLY A 35 -16.71 12.98 -36.23
N GLU A 36 -16.71 13.61 -37.40
CA GLU A 36 -16.76 12.98 -38.71
C GLU A 36 -15.45 12.22 -39.06
N ASP A 37 -15.71 11.12 -39.75
CA ASP A 37 -14.92 10.31 -40.67
C ASP A 37 -13.44 10.65 -40.91
N GLY A 38 -12.61 9.66 -40.58
CA GLY A 38 -11.26 9.48 -41.09
C GLY A 38 -11.02 7.98 -41.22
N ALA A 39 -11.71 7.34 -42.17
CA ALA A 39 -11.41 5.98 -42.58
C ALA A 39 -9.95 5.85 -43.02
N ASP A 40 -9.16 5.09 -42.27
CA ASP A 40 -8.04 4.34 -42.84
C ASP A 40 -8.14 2.88 -42.41
N ASN A 41 -8.53 2.07 -43.38
CA ASN A 41 -8.70 0.63 -43.29
C ASN A 41 -7.32 -0.05 -43.18
N GLY A 42 -6.81 -0.22 -41.96
CA GLY A 42 -5.74 -1.17 -41.65
C GLY A 42 -6.30 -2.57 -41.31
N PRO A 43 -5.51 -3.66 -41.42
CA PRO A 43 -5.99 -5.03 -41.22
C PRO A 43 -6.21 -5.32 -39.73
N SER A 44 -7.25 -4.75 -39.13
CA SER A 44 -7.76 -5.15 -37.83
C SER A 44 -9.24 -4.81 -37.78
N GLY A 45 -10.09 -5.84 -37.82
CA GLY A 45 -11.55 -5.70 -37.86
C GLY A 45 -12.12 -4.88 -36.70
N ASN A 46 -13.28 -4.25 -36.96
CA ASN A 46 -14.21 -3.61 -36.03
C ASN A 46 -13.74 -3.52 -34.57
N ARG A 47 -12.94 -2.49 -34.25
CA ARG A 47 -12.77 -2.06 -32.86
C ARG A 47 -14.04 -1.27 -32.52
N GLY A 48 -14.94 -1.87 -31.73
CA GLY A 48 -16.19 -1.25 -31.29
C GLY A 48 -15.99 0.01 -30.45
N GLU A 49 -17.06 0.47 -29.79
CA GLU A 49 -17.06 1.64 -28.92
C GLU A 49 -15.87 1.61 -27.93
N VAL A 50 -15.08 2.68 -27.97
CA VAL A 50 -13.87 2.83 -27.15
C VAL A 50 -14.23 3.45 -25.82
N VAL A 51 -13.90 2.78 -24.72
CA VAL A 51 -14.14 3.27 -23.36
C VAL A 51 -12.81 3.35 -22.60
N LEU A 52 -12.58 4.45 -21.88
CA LEU A 52 -11.38 4.59 -21.06
C LEU A 52 -11.46 3.73 -19.79
N LEU A 53 -10.36 3.08 -19.43
CA LEU A 53 -10.23 2.44 -18.11
C LEU A 53 -10.27 3.52 -17.01
N GLN A 54 -11.14 3.33 -16.03
CA GLN A 54 -11.35 4.24 -14.90
C GLN A 54 -11.24 3.46 -13.58
N PRO A 55 -10.05 2.97 -13.22
CA PRO A 55 -9.89 2.13 -12.06
C PRO A 55 -10.07 2.93 -10.77
N ARG A 56 -10.44 2.24 -9.70
CA ARG A 56 -10.42 2.77 -8.33
C ARG A 56 -9.37 2.01 -7.53
N PHE A 57 -8.50 2.73 -6.83
CA PHE A 57 -7.44 2.11 -6.03
C PHE A 57 -7.78 2.16 -4.54
N TYR A 58 -7.58 1.03 -3.87
CA TYR A 58 -7.74 0.86 -2.44
C TYR A 58 -6.52 0.14 -1.90
N THR A 59 -6.02 0.52 -0.73
CA THR A 59 -4.91 -0.18 -0.08
C THR A 59 -5.44 -0.86 1.16
N GLY A 60 -5.88 -2.12 1.00
CA GLY A 60 -6.49 -2.93 2.05
C GLY A 60 -7.55 -2.20 2.90
N GLN A 61 -7.66 -2.60 4.17
CA GLN A 61 -8.31 -1.76 5.18
C GLN A 61 -7.47 -0.48 5.40
N PRO A 62 -8.06 0.67 5.80
CA PRO A 62 -7.48 2.03 5.71
C PRO A 62 -6.24 2.36 6.58
N SER A 63 -5.26 1.45 6.68
CA SER A 63 -4.29 1.41 7.78
C SER A 63 -2.86 1.03 7.44
N THR A 64 -2.56 0.96 6.16
CA THR A 64 -1.23 0.59 5.65
C THR A 64 -0.38 1.85 5.42
N ARG A 65 0.96 1.77 5.49
CA ARG A 65 1.87 2.87 5.05
C ARG A 65 1.45 3.49 3.70
N SER A 66 0.86 2.62 2.91
CA SER A 66 0.27 2.75 1.59
C SER A 66 -1.11 3.42 1.53
N VAL A 67 -1.56 4.14 2.56
CA VAL A 67 -2.90 4.75 2.58
C VAL A 67 -3.13 5.66 1.36
N VAL A 68 -4.04 5.25 0.47
CA VAL A 68 -4.77 6.12 -0.47
C VAL A 68 -5.86 6.83 0.34
N ASN A 69 -5.50 7.47 1.45
CA ASN A 69 -6.33 8.55 2.02
C ASN A 69 -5.72 9.77 1.38
N GLY A 70 -6.31 10.08 0.25
CA GLY A 70 -6.09 11.28 -0.48
C GLY A 70 -4.84 12.14 -0.20
N LEU A 71 -4.05 12.31 -1.26
CA LEU A 71 -3.61 13.61 -1.73
C LEU A 71 -2.44 14.20 -0.95
N GLU A 72 -1.29 14.05 -1.55
CA GLU A 72 -0.47 15.22 -1.65
C GLU A 72 -0.75 15.85 -3.01
N SER A 73 -1.36 17.05 -2.96
CA SER A 73 -1.35 18.03 -4.04
C SER A 73 0.03 18.68 -4.21
N SER A 74 1.07 18.21 -3.50
CA SER A 74 2.42 18.73 -3.65
C SER A 74 3.24 17.81 -4.56
N GLU A 75 3.78 18.40 -5.63
CA GLU A 75 4.87 17.84 -6.44
C GLU A 75 6.14 17.52 -5.59
N ALA A 76 6.10 17.76 -4.27
CA ALA A 76 7.21 17.60 -3.34
C ALA A 76 7.29 16.21 -2.67
N VAL A 77 6.36 15.29 -2.96
CA VAL A 77 6.48 13.89 -2.50
C VAL A 77 7.26 13.05 -3.49
N THR A 78 8.52 12.81 -3.18
CA THR A 78 9.45 12.05 -4.03
C THR A 78 9.88 10.71 -3.42
N GLY A 79 9.31 10.30 -2.29
CA GLY A 79 9.65 9.06 -1.59
C GLY A 79 8.84 7.84 -2.05
N LYS A 80 9.51 6.70 -2.23
CA LYS A 80 8.91 5.40 -2.60
C LYS A 80 7.83 4.88 -1.65
N ASP A 81 7.74 5.46 -0.44
CA ASP A 81 6.82 5.07 0.62
C ASP A 81 5.44 5.76 0.55
N LYS A 82 5.17 6.60 -0.48
CA LYS A 82 3.88 7.30 -0.64
C LYS A 82 3.23 6.95 -1.98
N ILE A 83 1.98 6.45 -1.96
CA ILE A 83 1.23 6.10 -3.18
C ILE A 83 0.47 7.32 -3.74
N SER A 84 1.21 8.27 -4.29
CA SER A 84 0.63 9.33 -5.14
C SER A 84 0.44 8.87 -6.59
N SER A 85 0.99 7.71 -6.93
CA SER A 85 0.90 7.10 -8.25
C SER A 85 0.95 5.57 -8.19
N VAL A 86 0.29 4.92 -9.14
CA VAL A 86 0.28 3.46 -9.31
C VAL A 86 0.59 3.17 -10.78
N MET A 87 1.52 2.25 -11.04
CA MET A 87 1.74 1.79 -12.41
C MET A 87 0.80 0.64 -12.71
N LEU A 88 0.09 0.71 -13.84
CA LEU A 88 -0.66 -0.40 -14.39
C LEU A 88 0.09 -1.02 -15.56
N TYR A 89 0.08 -2.35 -15.62
CA TYR A 89 0.40 -3.10 -16.83
C TYR A 89 -0.86 -3.82 -17.30
N VAL A 90 -1.30 -3.53 -18.53
CA VAL A 90 -2.55 -4.04 -19.09
C VAL A 90 -2.25 -4.99 -20.23
N THR A 91 -2.87 -6.15 -20.18
CA THR A 91 -2.67 -7.28 -21.09
C THR A 91 -3.99 -7.76 -21.67
N GLU A 92 -3.92 -8.59 -22.69
CA GLU A 92 -5.08 -9.38 -23.11
C GLU A 92 -5.50 -10.37 -22.02
N SER A 93 -6.70 -10.95 -22.13
CA SER A 93 -7.31 -11.81 -21.09
C SER A 93 -6.41 -12.96 -20.57
N ALA A 94 -5.55 -13.53 -21.42
CA ALA A 94 -4.60 -14.58 -21.04
C ALA A 94 -3.50 -14.09 -20.07
N GLY A 95 -3.40 -12.78 -19.83
CA GLY A 95 -2.32 -12.16 -19.06
C GLY A 95 -1.08 -11.85 -19.90
N TYR A 96 -1.12 -12.10 -21.21
CA TYR A 96 -0.12 -11.75 -22.21
C TYR A 96 -0.78 -11.93 -23.59
N PRO A 97 -0.32 -11.26 -24.67
CA PRO A 97 0.63 -10.14 -24.70
C PRO A 97 0.01 -8.85 -24.11
N PHE A 98 0.72 -7.72 -24.22
CA PHE A 98 0.18 -6.43 -23.79
C PHE A 98 -1.09 -6.06 -24.56
N TYR A 99 -1.98 -5.30 -23.92
CA TYR A 99 -3.23 -4.87 -24.50
C TYR A 99 -3.01 -3.75 -25.53
N GLN A 100 -3.41 -3.97 -26.78
CA GLN A 100 -3.13 -3.04 -27.88
C GLN A 100 -3.70 -1.62 -27.71
N GLY A 101 -4.67 -1.44 -26.81
CA GLY A 101 -5.22 -0.14 -26.43
C GLY A 101 -4.34 0.68 -25.47
N VAL A 102 -3.17 0.16 -25.11
CA VAL A 102 -2.18 0.82 -24.26
C VAL A 102 -0.85 0.90 -25.01
N LYS A 103 -0.69 1.98 -25.77
CA LYS A 103 0.56 2.34 -26.43
C LYS A 103 1.00 3.69 -25.96
N ASP A 104 2.29 3.83 -25.68
CA ASP A 104 2.87 5.13 -25.39
C ASP A 104 3.40 5.75 -26.70
N PRO A 105 2.72 6.78 -27.26
CA PRO A 105 3.18 7.41 -28.49
C PRO A 105 4.57 8.04 -28.35
N ASP A 106 4.98 8.38 -27.13
CA ASP A 106 6.28 8.99 -26.84
C ASP A 106 7.37 7.95 -26.51
N ASN A 107 7.02 6.66 -26.41
CA ASN A 107 7.92 5.55 -26.05
C ASN A 107 8.70 5.80 -24.75
N LYS A 108 8.10 6.51 -23.77
CA LYS A 108 8.68 6.76 -22.44
C LYS A 108 8.40 5.60 -21.49
N LEU A 109 7.26 4.94 -21.66
CA LEU A 109 6.87 3.71 -20.98
C LEU A 109 6.83 2.55 -21.99
N LYS A 110 7.10 1.34 -21.51
CA LYS A 110 6.92 0.13 -22.33
C LYS A 110 5.44 -0.03 -22.70
N ASP A 111 5.17 -0.53 -23.90
CA ASP A 111 3.81 -0.87 -24.33
C ASP A 111 3.08 -1.74 -23.29
N GLY A 112 1.79 -1.45 -23.06
CA GLY A 112 1.01 -2.04 -21.98
C GLY A 112 1.07 -1.28 -20.66
N LEU A 113 2.06 -0.41 -20.41
CA LEU A 113 2.15 0.36 -19.17
C LEU A 113 1.36 1.66 -19.24
N SER A 114 0.80 2.04 -18.09
CA SER A 114 0.16 3.33 -17.88
C SER A 114 0.35 3.78 -16.43
N LEU A 115 0.90 4.99 -16.25
CA LEU A 115 1.10 5.59 -14.94
C LEU A 115 -0.19 6.29 -14.50
N PHE A 116 -0.86 5.77 -13.48
CA PHE A 116 -2.04 6.37 -12.90
C PHE A 116 -1.65 7.33 -11.77
N LYS A 117 -2.14 8.57 -11.84
CA LYS A 117 -2.03 9.58 -10.78
C LYS A 117 -3.41 10.05 -10.33
N ALA A 118 -3.53 10.38 -9.05
CA ALA A 118 -4.74 10.99 -8.52
C ALA A 118 -4.93 12.40 -9.10
N LYS A 119 -6.18 12.79 -9.42
CA LYS A 119 -6.49 14.05 -10.12
C LYS A 119 -6.53 15.31 -9.23
N GLY A 120 -6.16 15.22 -7.95
CA GLY A 120 -6.07 16.37 -7.04
C GLY A 120 -6.90 16.22 -5.78
N GLU A 121 -6.65 17.11 -4.81
CA GLU A 121 -7.05 17.01 -3.39
C GLU A 121 -8.55 16.75 -3.15
N GLY A 122 -8.91 15.51 -2.87
CA GLY A 122 -10.16 15.06 -2.25
C GLY A 122 -10.75 13.88 -3.02
N THR A 123 -10.12 13.55 -4.15
CA THR A 123 -10.77 12.81 -5.22
C THR A 123 -10.35 11.35 -5.28
N LEU A 124 -11.33 10.46 -5.47
CA LEU A 124 -11.12 9.05 -5.83
C LEU A 124 -10.92 8.87 -7.35
N SER A 125 -10.61 9.95 -8.07
CA SER A 125 -10.49 9.92 -9.52
C SER A 125 -9.02 9.91 -9.94
N TRP A 126 -8.70 8.97 -10.82
CA TRP A 126 -7.35 8.72 -11.30
C TRP A 126 -7.30 8.90 -12.82
N SER A 127 -6.15 9.33 -13.34
CA SER A 127 -5.88 9.36 -14.78
C SER A 127 -4.58 8.64 -15.09
N GLY A 128 -4.63 7.78 -16.10
CA GLY A 128 -3.48 7.07 -16.66
C GLY A 128 -2.84 7.83 -17.82
N ALA A 129 -1.51 7.81 -17.88
CA ALA A 129 -0.71 8.25 -19.02
C ALA A 129 0.31 7.16 -19.39
N PRO A 130 0.29 6.62 -20.63
CA PRO A 130 -0.71 6.84 -21.68
C PRO A 130 -2.12 6.40 -21.26
N ALA A 131 -3.15 6.88 -21.95
CA ALA A 131 -4.52 6.46 -21.69
C ALA A 131 -4.72 4.97 -22.02
N VAL A 132 -5.55 4.28 -21.24
CA VAL A 132 -5.91 2.88 -21.48
C VAL A 132 -7.26 2.82 -22.20
N ASN A 133 -7.23 2.56 -23.50
CA ASN A 133 -8.42 2.45 -24.34
C ASN A 133 -8.94 1.01 -24.34
N LEU A 134 -10.08 0.73 -23.73
CA LEU A 134 -10.73 -0.57 -23.77
C LEU A 134 -11.57 -0.69 -25.04
N TYR A 135 -11.40 -1.80 -25.75
CA TYR A 135 -12.19 -2.20 -26.91
C TYR A 135 -13.09 -3.39 -26.54
N ASN A 136 -13.61 -4.09 -27.54
CA ASN A 136 -14.48 -5.27 -27.39
C ASN A 136 -13.80 -6.51 -26.75
N LEU A 137 -12.52 -6.43 -26.36
CA LEU A 137 -11.78 -7.54 -25.76
C LEU A 137 -11.59 -7.30 -24.26
N GLN A 138 -11.80 -8.34 -23.46
CA GLN A 138 -11.48 -8.32 -22.04
C GLN A 138 -9.96 -8.16 -21.85
N ALA A 139 -9.59 -7.20 -21.03
CA ALA A 139 -8.23 -6.95 -20.58
C ALA A 139 -7.98 -7.58 -19.20
N ARG A 140 -6.75 -7.98 -18.95
CA ARG A 140 -6.24 -8.32 -17.62
C ARG A 140 -5.31 -7.22 -17.13
N VAL A 141 -5.52 -6.77 -15.90
CA VAL A 141 -4.81 -5.62 -15.31
C VAL A 141 -3.91 -6.10 -14.18
N PHE A 142 -2.66 -5.69 -14.22
CA PHE A 142 -1.70 -5.79 -13.13
C PHE A 142 -1.43 -4.39 -12.61
N ALA A 143 -1.33 -4.22 -11.29
CA ALA A 143 -1.01 -2.93 -10.67
C ALA A 143 0.18 -3.10 -9.74
N PHE A 144 1.02 -2.07 -9.62
CA PHE A 144 2.11 -2.08 -8.65
C PHE A 144 2.52 -0.69 -8.15
N SER A 145 3.13 -0.71 -6.96
CA SER A 145 3.76 0.43 -6.30
C SER A 145 5.08 -0.04 -5.64
N PRO A 146 6.14 0.78 -5.60
CA PRO A 146 6.22 2.13 -6.17
C PRO A 146 6.19 2.10 -7.71
N SER A 147 5.63 3.14 -8.31
CA SER A 147 5.37 3.19 -9.76
C SER A 147 6.65 3.33 -10.60
N ASP A 148 7.77 3.68 -9.98
CA ASP A 148 9.10 3.81 -10.59
C ASP A 148 9.92 2.52 -10.53
N ALA A 149 9.38 1.42 -9.99
CA ALA A 149 10.08 0.14 -9.94
C ALA A 149 10.40 -0.39 -11.36
N THR A 150 11.60 -0.96 -11.54
CA THR A 150 12.02 -1.56 -12.82
C THR A 150 11.08 -2.69 -13.22
N PHE A 151 10.39 -2.54 -14.35
CA PHE A 151 9.40 -3.51 -14.83
C PHE A 151 9.94 -4.48 -15.90
N ASN A 152 9.67 -5.76 -15.67
CA ASN A 152 10.09 -6.90 -16.47
C ASN A 152 8.87 -7.67 -17.01
N PRO A 153 8.44 -7.40 -18.26
CA PRO A 153 7.32 -8.12 -18.86
C PRO A 153 7.72 -9.54 -19.28
N SER A 154 6.84 -10.51 -19.01
CA SER A 154 6.84 -11.80 -19.68
C SER A 154 6.15 -11.70 -21.05
N THR A 155 6.65 -12.42 -22.05
CA THR A 155 6.05 -12.49 -23.40
C THR A 155 5.31 -13.80 -23.67
N THR A 156 5.35 -14.74 -22.73
CA THR A 156 4.86 -16.12 -22.91
C THR A 156 3.89 -16.58 -21.81
N SER A 157 3.69 -15.76 -20.78
CA SER A 157 2.88 -16.08 -19.60
C SER A 157 2.47 -14.82 -18.85
N ASP A 158 1.62 -14.98 -17.83
CA ASP A 158 1.17 -13.92 -16.93
C ASP A 158 2.17 -13.55 -15.81
N GLU A 159 3.41 -14.03 -15.90
CA GLU A 159 4.45 -13.87 -14.87
C GLU A 159 5.27 -12.59 -15.03
N HIS A 160 4.60 -11.44 -15.10
CA HIS A 160 5.28 -10.14 -15.10
C HIS A 160 5.85 -9.84 -13.72
N THR A 161 7.00 -9.20 -13.67
CA THR A 161 7.67 -8.88 -12.41
C THR A 161 8.16 -7.44 -12.35
N ILE A 162 8.42 -6.97 -11.13
CA ILE A 162 9.25 -5.79 -10.88
C ILE A 162 10.48 -6.16 -10.07
N GLU A 163 11.55 -5.39 -10.20
CA GLU A 163 12.72 -5.51 -9.31
C GLU A 163 12.39 -4.96 -7.92
N VAL A 164 12.87 -5.66 -6.88
CA VAL A 164 12.71 -5.27 -5.49
C VAL A 164 14.05 -5.33 -4.76
N THR A 165 14.16 -4.57 -3.67
CA THR A 165 15.33 -4.59 -2.79
C THR A 165 14.88 -4.78 -1.35
N ILE A 166 15.37 -5.84 -0.72
CA ILE A 166 15.05 -6.23 0.65
C ILE A 166 16.35 -6.20 1.45
N PRO A 167 16.59 -5.15 2.25
CA PRO A 167 17.85 -5.00 2.97
C PRO A 167 17.97 -5.97 4.15
N THR A 168 19.19 -6.38 4.45
CA THR A 168 19.51 -7.10 5.70
C THR A 168 19.68 -6.15 6.89
N ASP A 169 20.08 -4.91 6.60
CA ASP A 169 20.31 -3.85 7.58
C ASP A 169 19.23 -2.77 7.43
N MET A 170 18.15 -2.98 8.16
CA MET A 170 17.02 -2.07 8.21
C MET A 170 17.31 -0.95 9.20
N THR A 171 16.84 0.24 8.84
CA THR A 171 16.80 1.37 9.74
C THR A 171 15.39 1.89 9.93
N PHE A 172 15.12 2.46 11.10
CA PHE A 172 13.83 3.04 11.45
C PHE A 172 14.01 4.37 12.19
N ASN A 173 13.02 5.25 12.18
CA ASN A 173 13.03 6.45 13.02
C ASN A 173 12.25 6.15 14.31
N GLY A 174 12.91 6.15 15.46
CA GLY A 174 12.23 5.87 16.73
C GLY A 174 11.34 6.99 17.27
N GLU A 175 11.32 8.17 16.64
CA GLU A 175 10.38 9.25 16.96
C GLU A 175 8.96 8.97 16.44
N ASN A 176 8.80 7.97 15.57
CA ASN A 176 7.51 7.55 15.08
C ASN A 176 7.45 6.02 14.90
N SER A 177 6.29 5.50 14.49
CA SER A 177 6.02 4.06 14.37
C SER A 177 5.95 3.56 12.93
N TRP A 178 6.40 4.37 11.98
CA TRP A 178 6.16 4.10 10.56
C TRP A 178 7.35 4.35 9.65
N GLN A 179 8.34 5.20 9.93
CA GLN A 179 9.46 5.48 9.01
C GLN A 179 10.56 4.41 9.10
N CYS A 180 10.79 3.66 8.02
CA CYS A 180 11.93 2.78 7.85
C CYS A 180 12.53 2.91 6.44
N ASN A 181 13.79 2.48 6.25
CA ASN A 181 14.48 2.54 4.94
C ASN A 181 14.03 1.47 3.94
N THR A 182 13.22 0.49 4.37
CA THR A 182 12.73 -0.56 3.49
C THR A 182 11.51 -0.09 2.72
N VAL A 183 11.57 -0.25 1.39
CA VAL A 183 10.49 0.10 0.47
C VAL A 183 9.31 -0.87 0.65
N ASP A 184 8.11 -0.33 0.75
CA ASP A 184 6.87 -1.11 0.80
C ASP A 184 6.39 -1.42 -0.64
N TYR A 185 6.63 -2.66 -1.09
CA TYR A 185 6.23 -3.11 -2.42
C TYR A 185 4.81 -3.66 -2.42
N LEU A 186 4.02 -3.22 -3.40
CA LEU A 186 2.61 -3.59 -3.53
C LEU A 186 2.27 -4.13 -4.90
N TYR A 187 1.29 -5.03 -4.93
CA TYR A 187 0.69 -5.56 -6.16
C TYR A 187 -0.84 -5.45 -6.11
N GLY A 188 -1.50 -5.39 -7.27
CA GLY A 188 -2.95 -5.29 -7.36
C GLY A 188 -3.68 -6.63 -7.26
N SER A 189 -4.82 -6.64 -6.57
CA SER A 189 -5.80 -7.73 -6.52
C SER A 189 -7.22 -7.21 -6.71
N GLY A 190 -8.12 -8.07 -7.21
CA GLY A 190 -9.56 -7.83 -7.27
C GLY A 190 -10.30 -8.06 -5.93
N SER A 191 -9.62 -8.49 -4.87
CA SER A 191 -10.20 -8.64 -3.52
C SER A 191 -9.43 -7.85 -2.46
N SER A 192 -10.16 -7.37 -1.45
CA SER A 192 -9.62 -6.73 -0.25
C SER A 192 -9.03 -7.69 0.77
N ASP A 193 -9.14 -9.01 0.57
CA ASP A 193 -8.56 -9.99 1.48
C ASP A 193 -7.03 -9.87 1.49
N ILE A 194 -6.44 -9.99 2.68
CA ILE A 194 -5.00 -9.82 2.89
C ILE A 194 -4.24 -10.85 2.05
N GLY A 195 -3.30 -10.39 1.22
CA GLY A 195 -2.45 -11.26 0.42
C GLY A 195 -3.19 -11.95 -0.74
N SER A 196 -4.40 -11.50 -1.08
CA SER A 196 -5.18 -12.00 -2.21
C SER A 196 -4.44 -11.85 -3.54
N ASN A 197 -4.66 -12.81 -4.45
CA ASN A 197 -4.18 -12.81 -5.84
C ASN A 197 -5.33 -12.85 -6.86
N THR A 198 -6.54 -12.43 -6.46
CA THR A 198 -7.70 -12.39 -7.36
C THR A 198 -7.39 -11.52 -8.57
N SER A 199 -7.53 -12.08 -9.76
CA SER A 199 -7.23 -11.38 -11.02
C SER A 199 -8.13 -10.16 -11.21
N ILE A 200 -7.57 -9.06 -11.71
CA ILE A 200 -8.31 -7.87 -12.10
C ILE A 200 -8.57 -7.94 -13.61
N THR A 201 -9.82 -7.80 -14.01
CA THR A 201 -10.23 -7.74 -15.42
C THR A 201 -10.99 -6.47 -15.71
N ALA A 202 -10.89 -5.97 -16.94
CA ALA A 202 -11.67 -4.83 -17.42
C ALA A 202 -12.15 -5.06 -18.86
N SER A 203 -13.24 -4.40 -19.26
CA SER A 203 -13.72 -4.39 -20.65
C SER A 203 -14.53 -3.13 -20.93
N ASN A 204 -14.91 -2.89 -22.18
CA ASN A 204 -15.78 -1.77 -22.55
C ASN A 204 -17.27 -1.99 -22.18
N ALA A 205 -17.63 -3.14 -21.61
CA ALA A 205 -18.99 -3.36 -21.12
C ALA A 205 -19.35 -2.42 -19.96
N GLU A 206 -20.63 -2.03 -19.88
CA GLU A 206 -21.13 -1.15 -18.83
C GLU A 206 -20.74 -1.66 -17.43
N GLY A 207 -20.13 -0.79 -16.62
CA GLY A 207 -19.65 -1.12 -15.28
C GLY A 207 -18.31 -1.90 -15.24
N ALA A 208 -17.88 -2.54 -16.31
CA ALA A 208 -16.65 -3.33 -16.36
C ALA A 208 -15.39 -2.52 -16.72
N PHE A 209 -15.53 -1.25 -17.12
CA PHE A 209 -14.42 -0.34 -17.41
C PHE A 209 -13.87 0.36 -16.15
N SER A 210 -14.51 0.17 -14.99
CA SER A 210 -14.11 0.78 -13.71
C SER A 210 -13.84 -0.27 -12.64
N PRO A 211 -12.80 -1.13 -12.81
CA PRO A 211 -12.50 -2.15 -11.82
C PRO A 211 -12.02 -1.52 -10.51
N THR A 212 -12.37 -2.18 -9.41
CA THR A 212 -11.76 -1.92 -8.10
C THR A 212 -10.45 -2.69 -8.00
N ILE A 213 -9.36 -1.98 -7.69
CA ILE A 213 -8.02 -2.53 -7.51
C ILE A 213 -7.62 -2.37 -6.05
N HIS A 214 -7.46 -3.48 -5.36
CA HIS A 214 -6.94 -3.55 -4.01
C HIS A 214 -5.44 -3.81 -4.06
N LEU A 215 -4.63 -2.81 -3.70
CA LEU A 215 -3.19 -2.97 -3.53
C LEU A 215 -2.91 -3.77 -2.25
N GLN A 216 -2.09 -4.80 -2.40
CA GLN A 216 -1.71 -5.79 -1.41
C GLN A 216 -0.22 -5.66 -1.13
N HIS A 217 0.19 -5.80 0.13
CA HIS A 217 1.61 -5.81 0.50
C HIS A 217 2.27 -7.12 0.09
N ALA A 218 3.48 -7.01 -0.44
CA ALA A 218 4.33 -8.17 -0.69
C ALA A 218 5.26 -8.52 0.50
N LEU A 219 5.45 -7.58 1.42
CA LEU A 219 6.26 -7.75 2.63
C LEU A 219 5.37 -7.94 3.87
N ALA A 220 5.97 -8.47 4.94
CA ALA A 220 5.40 -8.48 6.29
C ALA A 220 5.99 -7.34 7.11
N GLN A 221 5.24 -6.81 8.08
CA GLN A 221 5.76 -5.83 9.03
C GLN A 221 6.16 -6.53 10.34
N ILE A 222 7.35 -6.21 10.85
CA ILE A 222 7.78 -6.60 12.19
C ILE A 222 7.81 -5.37 13.09
N VAL A 223 7.31 -5.53 14.32
CA VAL A 223 7.35 -4.52 15.38
C VAL A 223 7.89 -5.16 16.65
N PHE A 224 8.84 -4.50 17.32
CA PHE A 224 9.35 -4.90 18.62
C PHE A 224 8.85 -3.91 19.66
N LYS A 225 8.15 -4.43 20.67
CA LYS A 225 7.69 -3.68 21.84
C LYS A 225 8.48 -4.14 23.06
N LEU A 226 8.93 -3.20 23.88
CA LEU A 226 9.73 -3.50 25.08
C LEU A 226 9.18 -2.75 26.29
N GLN A 227 8.98 -3.48 27.38
CA GLN A 227 8.65 -2.95 28.70
C GLN A 227 9.58 -3.51 29.77
N SER A 228 9.71 -2.79 30.89
CA SER A 228 10.43 -3.27 32.06
C SER A 228 9.64 -4.37 32.78
N ALA A 229 10.34 -5.32 33.38
CA ALA A 229 9.76 -6.32 34.28
C ALA A 229 9.14 -5.66 35.51
N SER A 230 8.16 -6.34 36.13
CA SER A 230 7.54 -5.85 37.36
C SER A 230 8.59 -5.64 38.45
N GLY A 231 8.55 -4.49 39.12
CA GLY A 231 9.49 -4.11 40.17
C GLY A 231 10.86 -3.58 39.69
N ARG A 232 11.14 -3.61 38.38
CA ARG A 232 12.35 -3.01 37.80
C ARG A 232 12.06 -1.62 37.28
N LEU A 233 12.77 -0.62 37.83
CA LEU A 233 12.73 0.75 37.30
C LEU A 233 13.43 0.84 35.94
N VAL A 234 12.88 1.63 35.03
CA VAL A 234 13.53 1.96 33.76
C VAL A 234 14.74 2.85 34.03
N ASP A 235 15.89 2.48 33.45
CA ASP A 235 17.11 3.28 33.51
C ASP A 235 17.03 4.42 32.49
N ASN A 236 17.14 5.67 32.94
CA ASN A 236 16.97 6.84 32.07
C ASN A 236 18.13 7.07 31.09
N ASP A 237 19.26 6.42 31.30
CA ASP A 237 20.46 6.57 30.47
C ASP A 237 20.75 5.31 29.65
N TYR A 238 20.53 4.12 30.20
CA TYR A 238 21.03 2.86 29.62
C TYR A 238 19.95 1.94 29.05
N ASP A 239 18.66 2.27 29.14
CA ASP A 239 17.56 1.46 28.60
C ASP A 239 17.13 1.86 27.17
N TYR A 240 17.93 2.62 26.42
CA TYR A 240 17.64 2.88 25.00
C TYR A 240 18.05 1.70 24.13
N VAL A 241 17.13 1.24 23.28
CA VAL A 241 17.39 0.19 22.30
C VAL A 241 18.12 0.79 21.10
N LYS A 242 19.39 0.41 20.95
CA LYS A 242 20.28 0.90 19.90
C LYS A 242 20.32 0.01 18.68
N LYS A 243 20.02 -1.29 18.84
CA LYS A 243 19.99 -2.25 17.74
C LYS A 243 19.23 -3.50 18.15
N ILE A 244 18.45 -4.02 17.23
CA ILE A 244 17.81 -5.33 17.33
C ILE A 244 18.35 -6.19 16.19
N THR A 245 18.74 -7.43 16.48
CA THR A 245 19.27 -8.36 15.48
C THR A 245 18.57 -9.71 15.60
N LEU A 246 18.01 -10.19 14.50
CA LEU A 246 17.52 -11.56 14.36
C LEU A 246 18.62 -12.43 13.76
N ASN A 247 18.88 -13.58 14.35
CA ASN A 247 19.91 -14.51 13.91
C ASN A 247 19.34 -15.92 13.72
N THR A 248 19.76 -16.60 12.66
CA THR A 248 19.40 -17.98 12.32
C THR A 248 20.62 -18.66 11.69
N VAL A 249 20.84 -19.94 12.00
CA VAL A 249 21.92 -20.72 11.36
C VAL A 249 21.49 -21.28 10.01
N SER A 250 20.18 -21.35 9.78
CA SER A 250 19.58 -21.93 8.57
C SER A 250 19.48 -20.96 7.39
N ASN A 251 19.97 -19.72 7.53
CA ASN A 251 19.96 -18.69 6.48
C ASN A 251 18.59 -18.48 5.81
N ILE A 252 17.52 -18.46 6.60
CA ILE A 252 16.12 -18.46 6.12
C ILE A 252 15.59 -17.07 5.77
N PHE A 253 16.28 -15.99 6.16
CA PHE A 253 15.76 -14.65 5.92
C PHE A 253 16.00 -14.26 4.47
N ALA A 254 14.93 -14.19 3.69
CA ALA A 254 15.02 -13.73 2.31
C ALA A 254 15.44 -12.24 2.27
N ALA A 255 16.55 -11.97 1.58
CA ALA A 255 17.11 -10.63 1.41
C ALA A 255 17.79 -10.48 0.05
N THR A 256 17.85 -9.25 -0.44
CA THR A 256 18.58 -8.92 -1.66
C THR A 256 20.06 -8.80 -1.32
N THR A 257 20.86 -9.79 -1.73
CA THR A 257 22.32 -9.64 -1.68
C THR A 257 22.76 -8.69 -2.80
N ASN A 258 23.88 -7.98 -2.61
CA ASN A 258 24.38 -6.91 -3.48
C ASN A 258 24.63 -7.29 -4.96
N SER A 259 24.34 -8.51 -5.39
CA SER A 259 24.56 -8.98 -6.76
C SER A 259 23.38 -9.78 -7.36
N ALA A 260 22.28 -9.99 -6.62
CA ALA A 260 21.12 -10.72 -7.13
C ALA A 260 19.93 -9.78 -7.37
N THR A 261 19.36 -9.82 -8.58
CA THR A 261 18.08 -9.15 -8.86
C THR A 261 16.96 -9.94 -8.19
N THR A 262 16.48 -9.47 -7.05
CA THR A 262 15.26 -9.98 -6.45
C THR A 262 14.08 -9.38 -7.20
N THR A 263 13.07 -10.19 -7.52
CA THR A 263 11.86 -9.71 -8.19
C THR A 263 10.61 -9.99 -7.38
N MET A 264 9.53 -9.27 -7.67
CA MET A 264 8.18 -9.56 -7.19
C MET A 264 7.27 -9.83 -8.38
N LYS A 265 6.55 -10.95 -8.36
CA LYS A 265 5.51 -11.27 -9.35
C LYS A 265 4.30 -10.36 -9.14
N LEU A 266 3.83 -9.72 -10.21
CA LEU A 266 2.69 -8.82 -10.12
C LEU A 266 1.34 -9.54 -9.98
N LYS A 267 1.27 -10.81 -10.42
CA LYS A 267 0.04 -11.62 -10.36
C LYS A 267 -0.37 -11.99 -8.94
N ASP A 268 0.59 -12.11 -8.03
CA ASP A 268 0.36 -12.66 -6.69
C ASP A 268 1.28 -12.11 -5.60
N GLY A 269 2.19 -11.18 -5.89
CA GLY A 269 3.12 -10.60 -4.92
C GLY A 269 4.24 -11.53 -4.45
N THR A 270 4.42 -12.70 -5.08
CA THR A 270 5.47 -13.64 -4.68
C THR A 270 6.86 -13.07 -4.99
N LEU A 271 7.76 -13.15 -4.01
CA LEU A 271 9.14 -12.67 -4.14
C LEU A 271 10.03 -13.79 -4.69
N GLY A 272 10.72 -13.53 -5.79
CA GLY A 272 11.71 -14.40 -6.42
C GLY A 272 13.08 -14.33 -5.76
N VAL A 273 13.15 -14.51 -4.44
CA VAL A 273 14.41 -14.49 -3.68
C VAL A 273 15.08 -15.87 -3.77
N THR A 274 16.32 -15.93 -4.23
CA THR A 274 17.05 -17.18 -4.44
C THR A 274 18.10 -17.48 -3.36
N ALA A 275 18.43 -16.51 -2.51
CA ALA A 275 19.38 -16.67 -1.41
C ALA A 275 18.83 -16.04 -0.13
N GLY A 276 18.93 -16.75 0.98
CA GLY A 276 18.63 -16.21 2.30
C GLY A 276 19.89 -15.84 3.08
N THR A 277 19.70 -15.06 4.14
CA THR A 277 20.73 -14.65 5.09
C THR A 277 20.43 -15.17 6.50
N GLY A 278 21.47 -15.32 7.30
CA GLY A 278 21.38 -15.69 8.70
C GLY A 278 21.06 -14.51 9.62
N VAL A 279 21.10 -13.28 9.13
CA VAL A 279 21.04 -12.08 9.97
C VAL A 279 20.14 -11.01 9.36
N LEU A 280 19.21 -10.50 10.16
CA LEU A 280 18.51 -9.24 9.92
C LEU A 280 18.78 -8.28 11.07
N SER A 281 18.99 -7.00 10.78
CA SER A 281 19.22 -5.99 11.79
C SER A 281 18.29 -4.79 11.64
N PHE A 282 17.91 -4.20 12.77
CA PHE A 282 17.03 -3.05 12.88
C PHE A 282 17.70 -2.01 13.77
N THR A 283 18.04 -0.85 13.20
CA THR A 283 18.82 0.20 13.88
C THR A 283 18.11 1.55 13.77
N PRO A 284 17.95 2.32 14.86
CA PRO A 284 17.42 3.66 14.78
C PRO A 284 18.32 4.56 13.93
N ALA A 285 17.73 5.33 13.02
CA ALA A 285 18.40 6.29 12.16
C ALA A 285 17.60 7.60 12.10
N PRO A 286 18.17 8.74 12.54
CA PRO A 286 19.49 8.87 13.17
C PRO A 286 19.55 8.14 14.53
N THR A 287 20.76 7.81 14.99
CA THR A 287 20.97 7.03 16.25
C THR A 287 20.39 7.73 17.48
N THR A 288 20.27 9.06 17.45
CA THR A 288 19.61 9.87 18.49
C THR A 288 18.13 9.56 18.66
N THR A 289 17.49 8.90 17.68
CA THR A 289 16.08 8.48 17.74
C THR A 289 15.89 7.13 18.42
N ALA A 290 16.94 6.51 18.96
CA ALA A 290 16.81 5.29 19.75
C ALA A 290 15.75 5.47 20.85
N VAL A 291 14.93 4.43 21.06
CA VAL A 291 13.77 4.52 21.96
C VAL A 291 14.08 3.82 23.27
N LYS A 292 13.75 4.48 24.38
CA LYS A 292 13.86 3.91 25.72
C LYS A 292 12.81 2.82 25.92
N CYS A 293 13.17 1.77 26.66
CA CYS A 293 12.23 0.79 27.17
C CYS A 293 11.03 1.46 27.87
N GLY A 294 9.84 0.90 27.70
CA GLY A 294 8.64 1.33 28.42
C GLY A 294 8.64 0.90 29.88
N GLU A 295 7.85 1.57 30.70
CA GLU A 295 7.58 1.14 32.08
C GLU A 295 6.77 -0.16 32.09
N ASN A 296 6.78 -0.88 33.22
CA ASN A 296 5.97 -2.09 33.37
C ASN A 296 4.47 -1.78 33.13
N GLY A 297 3.82 -2.56 32.27
CA GLY A 297 2.45 -2.35 31.83
C GLY A 297 2.27 -1.31 30.71
N THR A 298 3.33 -0.62 30.29
CA THR A 298 3.30 0.43 29.26
C THR A 298 4.42 0.23 28.24
N PRO A 299 4.34 -0.81 27.37
CA PRO A 299 5.40 -1.11 26.43
C PRO A 299 5.61 -0.02 25.37
N ALA A 300 6.88 0.27 25.07
CA ALA A 300 7.28 1.20 24.02
C ALA A 300 7.62 0.45 22.73
N ILE A 301 7.31 1.03 21.56
CA ILE A 301 7.81 0.51 20.27
C ILE A 301 9.28 0.90 20.15
N VAL A 302 10.16 -0.09 20.16
CA VAL A 302 11.62 0.12 20.20
C VAL A 302 12.34 -0.26 18.91
N GLY A 303 11.61 -0.79 17.93
CA GLY A 303 12.11 -1.05 16.59
C GLY A 303 11.05 -1.66 15.70
N TYR A 304 11.18 -1.46 14.41
CA TYR A 304 10.27 -1.99 13.40
C TYR A 304 10.94 -1.99 12.02
N GLY A 305 10.36 -2.74 11.08
CA GLY A 305 10.82 -2.80 9.70
C GLY A 305 9.93 -3.68 8.83
N LEU A 306 10.27 -3.78 7.53
CA LEU A 306 9.56 -4.62 6.57
C LEU A 306 10.48 -5.76 6.13
N VAL A 307 9.95 -6.97 6.12
CA VAL A 307 10.70 -8.18 5.84
C VAL A 307 10.01 -9.01 4.76
N ALA A 308 10.80 -9.82 4.05
CA ALA A 308 10.24 -10.84 3.19
C ALA A 308 9.42 -11.87 4.00
N PRO A 309 8.31 -12.39 3.46
CA PRO A 309 7.63 -13.55 4.02
C PRO A 309 8.57 -14.75 4.17
N LEU A 310 8.34 -15.59 5.18
CA LEU A 310 9.12 -16.81 5.40
C LEU A 310 8.53 -17.96 4.59
N ALA A 311 9.39 -18.71 3.91
CA ALA A 311 8.97 -19.90 3.16
C ALA A 311 8.43 -21.02 4.06
N SER A 312 8.91 -21.10 5.30
CA SER A 312 8.50 -22.09 6.29
C SER A 312 8.75 -21.59 7.70
N GLN A 313 8.02 -22.15 8.66
CA GLN A 313 8.19 -21.84 10.08
C GLN A 313 9.59 -22.24 10.54
N PRO A 314 10.38 -21.34 11.14
CA PRO A 314 11.73 -21.65 11.55
C PRO A 314 11.80 -22.15 12.99
N THR A 315 12.87 -22.86 13.30
CA THR A 315 13.10 -23.49 14.61
C THR A 315 14.33 -22.95 15.35
N ASP A 316 15.11 -22.09 14.70
CA ASP A 316 16.47 -21.71 15.12
C ASP A 316 16.70 -20.20 15.18
N VAL A 317 15.64 -19.39 15.18
CA VAL A 317 15.77 -17.92 15.23
C VAL A 317 16.02 -17.46 16.66
N SER A 318 17.00 -16.59 16.85
CA SER A 318 17.29 -15.90 18.11
C SER A 318 17.26 -14.38 17.92
N LEU A 319 17.04 -13.65 19.02
CA LEU A 319 16.98 -12.19 19.04
C LEU A 319 18.10 -11.65 19.92
N THR A 320 18.88 -10.71 19.41
CA THR A 320 19.87 -9.95 20.19
C THR A 320 19.44 -8.48 20.24
N ILE A 321 19.41 -7.91 21.44
CA ILE A 321 19.10 -6.50 21.67
C ILE A 321 20.30 -5.82 22.32
N VAL A 322 20.69 -4.68 21.76
CA VAL A 322 21.72 -3.80 22.29
C VAL A 322 21.06 -2.63 23.01
N LEU A 323 21.30 -2.52 24.31
CA LEU A 323 20.80 -1.45 25.17
C LEU A 323 21.95 -0.55 25.62
N GLY A 324 21.73 0.76 25.67
CA GLY A 324 22.70 1.71 26.20
C GLY A 324 22.20 3.14 26.10
N LYS A 325 23.14 4.08 26.13
CA LYS A 325 22.87 5.50 25.80
C LYS A 325 22.70 5.65 24.29
N THR A 326 21.90 6.62 23.86
CA THR A 326 21.57 6.83 22.44
C THR A 326 22.81 6.96 21.54
N THR A 327 23.82 7.72 21.96
CA THR A 327 25.03 8.00 21.15
C THR A 327 26.32 7.39 21.70
N ASP A 328 26.36 6.99 22.97
CA ASP A 328 27.55 6.42 23.63
C ASP A 328 27.53 4.89 23.57
N THR A 329 28.67 4.30 23.21
CA THR A 329 28.88 2.85 23.06
C THR A 329 29.53 2.21 24.29
N THR A 330 29.92 3.03 25.27
CA THR A 330 30.47 2.56 26.54
C THR A 330 29.37 1.91 27.37
N ASN A 331 29.65 0.75 27.96
CA ASN A 331 28.72 0.00 28.82
C ASN A 331 27.42 -0.47 28.13
N GLU A 332 27.47 -0.75 26.83
CA GLU A 332 26.35 -1.41 26.15
C GLU A 332 26.06 -2.80 26.73
N ARG A 333 24.77 -3.10 26.88
CA ARG A 333 24.29 -4.43 27.29
C ARG A 333 23.78 -5.15 26.06
N HIS A 334 24.33 -6.33 25.82
CA HIS A 334 23.92 -7.23 24.75
C HIS A 334 23.12 -8.37 25.35
N LEU A 335 21.80 -8.32 25.20
CA LEU A 335 20.89 -9.31 25.73
C LEU A 335 20.39 -10.21 24.61
N VAL A 336 20.33 -11.51 24.86
CA VAL A 336 19.95 -12.51 23.86
C VAL A 336 18.72 -13.28 24.32
N VAL A 337 17.68 -13.32 23.48
CA VAL A 337 16.59 -14.29 23.56
C VAL A 337 16.97 -15.51 22.73
N LYS A 338 17.02 -16.68 23.37
CA LYS A 338 17.30 -17.95 22.70
C LYS A 338 16.09 -18.44 21.90
N SER A 339 16.36 -19.22 20.86
CA SER A 339 15.33 -19.73 19.93
C SER A 339 14.20 -20.52 20.58
N ALA A 340 14.48 -21.29 21.63
CA ALA A 340 13.46 -22.01 22.37
C ALA A 340 12.37 -21.10 22.96
N ASN A 341 12.69 -19.82 23.20
CA ASN A 341 11.79 -18.80 23.74
C ASN A 341 11.31 -17.82 22.66
N PHE A 342 11.65 -18.07 21.38
CA PHE A 342 11.30 -17.25 20.23
C PHE A 342 10.53 -18.11 19.22
N GLN A 343 9.41 -18.69 19.67
CA GLN A 343 8.54 -19.57 18.88
C GLN A 343 7.48 -18.77 18.10
N GLN A 344 6.82 -19.37 17.11
CA GLN A 344 5.73 -18.78 16.30
C GLN A 344 6.13 -17.68 15.29
N ILE A 345 7.29 -17.82 14.67
CA ILE A 345 7.65 -16.97 13.55
C ILE A 345 7.12 -17.64 12.27
N GLN A 346 6.14 -17.05 11.61
CA GLN A 346 5.80 -17.42 10.23
C GLN A 346 5.31 -16.16 9.55
N TRP A 347 6.23 -15.42 8.95
CA TRP A 347 5.90 -14.14 8.34
C TRP A 347 5.16 -14.36 7.04
N GLU A 348 3.96 -13.82 6.97
CA GLU A 348 3.11 -13.82 5.79
C GLU A 348 2.96 -12.39 5.29
N ARG A 349 2.89 -12.23 3.96
CA ARG A 349 2.75 -10.93 3.33
C ARG A 349 1.47 -10.23 3.79
N GLY A 350 1.54 -8.92 4.03
CA GLY A 350 0.40 -8.13 4.48
C GLY A 350 0.00 -8.31 5.94
N TYR A 351 0.73 -9.12 6.72
CA TYR A 351 0.54 -9.25 8.16
C TYR A 351 1.57 -8.42 8.94
N ARG A 352 1.20 -8.07 10.17
CA ARG A 352 2.05 -7.43 11.17
C ARG A 352 2.31 -8.41 12.33
N TYR A 353 3.57 -8.57 12.67
CA TYR A 353 4.04 -9.39 13.78
C TYR A 353 4.62 -8.47 14.84
N THR A 354 3.94 -8.39 16.00
CA THR A 354 4.39 -7.62 17.15
C THR A 354 4.99 -8.55 18.20
N TYR A 355 6.28 -8.41 18.45
CA TYR A 355 6.98 -9.14 19.51
C TYR A 355 6.97 -8.30 20.78
N ASN A 356 6.25 -8.76 21.81
CA ASN A 356 6.23 -8.08 23.10
C ASN A 356 7.31 -8.68 24.01
N LEU A 357 8.21 -7.82 24.45
CA LEU A 357 9.43 -8.18 25.15
C LEU A 357 9.43 -7.57 26.54
N ILE A 358 9.95 -8.33 27.50
CA ILE A 358 10.14 -7.90 28.89
C ILE A 358 11.64 -7.80 29.18
N LEU A 359 12.08 -6.62 29.60
CA LEU A 359 13.43 -6.34 30.07
C LEU A 359 13.53 -6.56 31.58
N SER A 360 14.38 -7.50 32.01
CA SER A 360 14.81 -7.65 33.40
C SER A 360 16.25 -7.15 33.59
N ASP A 361 16.78 -7.17 34.81
CA ASP A 361 18.13 -6.67 35.09
C ASP A 361 19.25 -7.41 34.34
N ARG A 362 19.04 -8.69 34.00
CA ARG A 362 20.07 -9.56 33.42
C ARG A 362 19.65 -10.31 32.17
N ALA A 363 18.38 -10.18 31.76
CA ALA A 363 17.83 -10.95 30.66
C ALA A 363 16.69 -10.20 29.98
N ILE A 364 16.42 -10.62 28.76
CA ILE A 364 15.23 -10.23 28.00
C ILE A 364 14.46 -11.50 27.64
N VAL A 365 13.14 -11.45 27.80
CA VAL A 365 12.23 -12.58 27.55
C VAL A 365 11.14 -12.10 26.60
N VAL A 366 10.69 -12.97 25.69
CA VAL A 366 9.50 -12.72 24.88
C VAL A 366 8.29 -13.16 25.71
N GLU A 367 7.38 -12.22 25.95
CA GLU A 367 6.14 -12.48 26.69
C GLU A 367 5.14 -13.19 25.78
N ASP A 368 4.88 -12.60 24.62
CA ASP A 368 4.03 -13.15 23.58
C ASP A 368 4.36 -12.55 22.19
N ILE A 369 3.68 -13.06 21.17
CA ILE A 369 3.69 -12.52 19.81
C ILE A 369 2.25 -12.26 19.40
N THR A 370 1.93 -11.01 19.09
CA THR A 370 0.64 -10.62 18.51
C THR A 370 0.74 -10.65 16.99
N ILE A 371 -0.13 -11.43 16.35
CA ILE A 371 -0.24 -11.50 14.89
C ILE A 371 -1.53 -10.80 14.51
N ASP A 372 -1.40 -9.67 13.84
CA ASP A 372 -2.52 -8.93 13.31
C ASP A 372 -2.39 -8.88 11.79
N GLY A 373 -3.52 -8.75 11.08
CA GLY A 373 -3.46 -8.11 9.77
C GLY A 373 -2.80 -6.73 9.91
N TRP A 374 -2.26 -6.16 8.84
CA TRP A 374 -1.72 -4.80 8.96
C TRP A 374 -2.83 -3.77 9.30
N GLN A 375 -3.01 -3.50 10.60
CA GLN A 375 -4.14 -2.74 11.15
C GLN A 375 -3.77 -1.31 11.61
N LYS A 376 -4.82 -0.46 11.70
CA LYS A 376 -4.76 0.97 11.97
C LYS A 376 -4.19 1.25 13.35
N VAL A 377 -3.20 2.13 13.43
CA VAL A 377 -3.04 2.96 14.62
C VAL A 377 -3.50 4.34 14.21
N THR A 378 -4.55 4.86 14.85
CA THR A 378 -4.99 6.23 14.61
C THR A 378 -3.93 7.15 15.18
N GLY A 379 -2.98 7.57 14.33
CA GLY A 379 -2.37 8.87 14.53
C GLY A 379 -3.48 9.91 14.55
N ASN A 380 -3.31 10.94 15.36
CA ASN A 380 -4.20 12.09 15.57
C ASN A 380 -4.50 12.93 14.30
N GLY A 381 -4.37 12.37 13.10
CA GLY A 381 -4.67 13.06 11.85
C GLY A 381 -3.71 14.20 11.53
N THR A 382 -2.61 14.35 12.27
CA THR A 382 -1.56 15.31 11.96
C THR A 382 -0.64 14.73 10.90
N LEU A 383 -1.02 14.88 9.63
CA LEU A 383 -0.04 15.22 8.62
C LEU A 383 0.32 16.69 8.86
N ARG A 384 1.35 16.93 9.67
CA ARG A 384 2.06 18.19 9.68
C ARG A 384 3.56 17.91 9.69
N PRO A 385 4.35 18.57 8.82
CA PRO A 385 5.68 18.97 9.23
C PRO A 385 5.46 19.98 10.35
N ASP A 386 5.65 19.57 11.61
CA ASP A 386 5.51 20.52 12.70
C ASP A 386 6.70 21.49 12.66
N GLY A 387 6.39 22.73 12.27
CA GLY A 387 7.29 23.86 12.37
C GLY A 387 7.11 24.94 11.29
N PHE A 388 5.88 25.38 10.99
CA PHE A 388 5.42 26.78 10.87
C PHE A 388 3.95 26.82 10.43
#